data_AF-A0A3A4QD21-F1
#
_entry.id   AF-A0A3A4QD21-F1
#
_cell.length_a   1.000
_cell.length_b   1.000
_cell.length_c   1.000
_cell.angle_alpha   90.00
_cell.angle_beta   90.00
_cell.angle_gamma   90.00
#
_symmetry.space_group_name_H-M   'P 1'
#
loop_
_entity.id
_entity.type
_entity.pdbx_description
1 polymer ?
#
loop_
_entity_poly.entity_id
_entity_poly.type
_entity_poly.pdbx_seq_one_letter_code
_entity_poly.pdbx_strand_id
1 'polypeptide(L)'
;MKLRNEKAETGHLLSFISKSEQSDNFSLFFPVEGLAQFDTLLEISKGFEKCLEAWPGIYDYRGYSISGYGEMEKTFPEIDANRIFIFEQSEFLSDTAKFIEPFGNALLKRFIEKQKQVFPNIVTGAMAVGSGFYDREDAIKNIWEMLRKGKSILFRAPRRFGKTSLLNHVSRNPADGWRVCFVDLEGGDSSEKFVEKILTAMLARESFDPYLPEHLSGDRIYSKTEGEQLAVLRRERQLIRDNWKQYAEKLFSQMEHLPEDTRFLFILDEISFLIEDMLERTPETEKNISELLNWFYYFRKGLKKIRFVLSGSEHLPTFLSAFRIDGHLDDLEKAHLGLFDTETADEFIFLVLAGQKIVTSKSEIDLIRTLIGKPIPYFLHLFLDAICRTCKEKKSLSSNEIESIYFHHLLGSESKRYFESITKQLDRYQRYGSRTTAGAKSILDKLAQSENPVETKELESIWRQTTGDSERFNIMLDIMQDDFYLSKDRNQHISIDSKLIKDWWLRHGIAGLR
;
A
#
# COMPACT_ATOMS: atom_id res chain seq x y z
N MET A 1 12.88 3.48 23.67
CA MET A 1 12.07 2.30 23.40
C MET A 1 12.63 1.13 24.17
N LYS A 2 11.78 0.18 24.56
CA LYS A 2 12.22 -1.05 25.23
C LYS A 2 11.22 -2.18 24.99
N LEU A 3 11.65 -3.42 25.21
CA LEU A 3 10.70 -4.53 25.26
C LEU A 3 9.77 -4.35 26.46
N ARG A 4 8.48 -4.59 26.23
CA ARG A 4 7.43 -4.47 27.23
C ARG A 4 7.66 -5.46 28.36
N ASN A 5 7.48 -5.00 29.61
CA ASN A 5 7.55 -5.88 30.77
C ASN A 5 6.26 -6.69 30.92
N GLU A 6 6.25 -7.92 30.39
CA GLU A 6 5.11 -8.84 30.50
C GLU A 6 5.09 -9.66 31.80
N LYS A 7 6.04 -9.43 32.73
CA LYS A 7 6.14 -10.19 33.98
C LYS A 7 5.47 -9.50 35.17
N ALA A 8 4.92 -8.31 34.99
CA ALA A 8 4.29 -7.58 36.07
C ALA A 8 2.98 -8.27 36.51
N GLU A 9 2.88 -8.55 37.81
CA GLU A 9 1.70 -9.21 38.38
C GLU A 9 0.69 -8.22 38.97
N THR A 10 1.13 -6.98 39.26
CA THR A 10 0.30 -5.93 39.83
C THR A 10 0.06 -4.81 38.82
N GLY A 11 -1.18 -4.34 38.75
CA GLY A 11 -1.53 -3.29 37.80
C GLY A 11 -3.00 -2.92 37.82
N HIS A 12 -3.41 -2.17 36.81
CA HIS A 12 -4.79 -1.81 36.59
C HIS A 12 -5.31 -2.42 35.30
N LEU A 13 -6.51 -2.97 35.34
CA LEU A 13 -7.16 -3.60 34.21
C LEU A 13 -8.36 -2.77 33.77
N LEU A 14 -8.34 -2.34 32.52
CA LEU A 14 -9.48 -1.71 31.86
C LEU A 14 -10.19 -2.75 31.01
N SER A 15 -11.41 -3.13 31.36
CA SER A 15 -12.19 -4.17 30.69
C SER A 15 -13.35 -3.56 29.90
N PHE A 16 -13.53 -4.08 28.69
CA PHE A 16 -14.59 -3.71 27.75
C PHE A 16 -15.43 -4.96 27.50
N ILE A 17 -16.66 -4.99 28.02
CA ILE A 17 -17.55 -6.16 27.97
C ILE A 17 -18.77 -5.86 27.10
N SER A 18 -19.03 -6.64 26.05
CA SER A 18 -20.15 -6.38 25.15
C SER A 18 -21.48 -6.46 25.90
N LYS A 19 -22.35 -5.48 25.66
CA LYS A 19 -23.70 -5.44 26.27
C LYS A 19 -24.63 -6.53 25.72
N SER A 20 -24.31 -7.05 24.54
CA SER A 20 -25.13 -8.05 23.83
C SER A 20 -24.65 -9.48 24.06
N GLU A 21 -23.35 -9.68 24.27
CA GLU A 21 -22.72 -10.99 24.39
C GLU A 21 -21.54 -10.90 25.37
N GLN A 22 -21.70 -11.35 26.61
CA GLN A 22 -20.64 -11.22 27.63
C GLN A 22 -19.34 -11.94 27.26
N SER A 23 -19.40 -13.03 26.50
CA SER A 23 -18.22 -13.74 25.96
C SER A 23 -17.40 -12.90 24.98
N ASP A 24 -18.00 -11.85 24.40
CA ASP A 24 -17.28 -10.87 23.62
C ASP A 24 -16.78 -9.73 24.50
N ASN A 25 -15.61 -9.94 25.08
CA ASN A 25 -14.92 -8.91 25.85
C ASN A 25 -13.42 -8.91 25.57
N PHE A 26 -12.76 -7.79 25.91
CA PHE A 26 -11.31 -7.65 25.85
C PHE A 26 -10.87 -6.70 26.97
N SER A 27 -9.61 -6.81 27.39
CA SER A 27 -9.09 -5.97 28.48
C SER A 27 -7.68 -5.45 28.20
N LEU A 28 -7.38 -4.27 28.73
CA LEU A 28 -6.08 -3.63 28.66
C LEU A 28 -5.47 -3.62 30.07
N PHE A 29 -4.32 -4.25 30.22
CA PHE A 29 -3.62 -4.34 31.50
C PHE A 29 -2.44 -3.35 31.53
N PHE A 30 -2.43 -2.48 32.53
CA PHE A 30 -1.40 -1.48 32.77
C PHE A 30 -0.64 -1.84 34.04
N PRO A 31 0.59 -2.36 33.95
CA PRO A 31 1.45 -2.57 35.09
C PRO A 31 1.62 -1.30 35.92
N VAL A 32 1.64 -1.46 37.26
CA VAL A 32 1.87 -0.36 38.20
C VAL A 32 3.00 -0.75 39.15
N GLU A 33 4.02 0.10 39.23
CA GLU A 33 5.20 -0.08 40.09
C GLU A 33 5.10 0.74 41.39
N GLY A 34 4.23 1.76 41.45
CA GLY A 34 4.02 2.56 42.66
C GLY A 34 2.97 3.65 42.55
N LEU A 35 2.69 4.32 43.66
CA LEU A 35 1.62 5.35 43.79
C LEU A 35 1.82 6.56 42.87
N ALA A 36 3.06 6.88 42.47
CA ALA A 36 3.35 8.00 41.58
C ALA A 36 2.73 7.84 40.18
N GLN A 37 2.31 6.63 39.81
CA GLN A 37 1.69 6.33 38.52
C GLN A 37 0.15 6.38 38.56
N PHE A 38 -0.45 6.79 39.69
CA PHE A 38 -1.91 6.79 39.83
C PHE A 38 -2.59 7.90 39.01
N ASP A 39 -2.01 9.10 38.99
CA ASP A 39 -2.57 10.23 38.23
C ASP A 39 -2.53 9.97 36.72
N THR A 40 -1.43 9.38 36.23
CA THR A 40 -1.27 8.98 34.83
C THR A 40 -2.24 7.87 34.44
N LEU A 41 -2.48 6.91 35.35
CA LEU A 41 -3.48 5.86 35.15
C LEU A 41 -4.91 6.42 35.09
N LEU A 42 -5.23 7.42 35.92
CA LEU A 42 -6.52 8.09 35.90
C LEU A 42 -6.75 8.82 34.58
N GLU A 43 -5.71 9.50 34.06
CA GLU A 43 -5.75 10.14 32.74
C GLU A 43 -6.00 9.10 31.62
N ILE A 44 -5.30 7.96 31.66
CA ILE A 44 -5.51 6.86 30.70
C ILE A 44 -6.94 6.32 30.78
N SER A 45 -7.45 6.09 31.98
CA SER A 45 -8.79 5.53 32.19
C SER A 45 -9.85 6.46 31.60
N LYS A 46 -9.79 7.75 31.94
CA LYS A 46 -10.67 8.79 31.37
C LYS A 46 -10.52 8.90 29.85
N GLY A 47 -9.29 8.77 29.35
CA GLY A 47 -9.00 8.79 27.92
C GLY A 47 -9.72 7.68 27.15
N PHE A 48 -9.62 6.44 27.64
CA PHE A 48 -10.32 5.31 27.03
C PHE A 48 -11.84 5.38 27.18
N GLU A 49 -12.34 5.86 28.31
CA GLU A 49 -13.77 6.11 28.50
C GLU A 49 -14.30 7.11 27.45
N LYS A 50 -13.56 8.19 27.21
CA LYS A 50 -13.88 9.17 26.16
C LYS A 50 -13.83 8.55 24.76
N CYS A 51 -12.81 7.77 24.43
CA CYS A 51 -12.72 7.08 23.13
C CYS A 51 -13.92 6.16 22.87
N LEU A 52 -14.49 5.58 23.93
CA LEU A 52 -15.66 4.70 23.82
C LEU A 52 -16.95 5.46 23.48
N GLU A 53 -17.01 6.78 23.69
CA GLU A 53 -18.16 7.61 23.31
C GLU A 53 -18.44 7.57 21.80
N ALA A 54 -17.41 7.31 20.97
CA ALA A 54 -17.55 7.09 19.53
C ALA A 54 -18.28 5.77 19.18
N TRP A 55 -18.47 4.87 20.15
CA TRP A 55 -19.06 3.54 20.00
C TRP A 55 -20.22 3.33 20.98
N PRO A 56 -21.28 4.15 20.91
CA PRO A 56 -22.31 4.19 21.94
C PRO A 56 -23.07 2.87 22.03
N GLY A 57 -23.14 2.34 23.25
CA GLY A 57 -23.98 1.18 23.57
C GLY A 57 -23.44 -0.18 23.14
N ILE A 58 -22.19 -0.27 22.67
CA ILE A 58 -21.60 -1.56 22.25
C ILE A 58 -20.99 -2.31 23.45
N TYR A 59 -20.12 -1.64 24.22
CA TYR A 59 -19.43 -2.23 25.37
C TYR A 59 -19.73 -1.46 26.67
N ASP A 60 -19.76 -2.17 27.79
CA ASP A 60 -19.60 -1.61 29.14
C ASP A 60 -18.11 -1.44 29.44
N TYR A 61 -17.74 -0.36 30.12
CA TYR A 61 -16.36 -0.03 30.52
C TYR A 61 -16.20 -0.15 32.03
N ARG A 62 -15.19 -0.92 32.48
CA ARG A 62 -14.91 -1.15 33.90
C ARG A 62 -13.41 -1.15 34.20
N GLY A 63 -13.01 -0.50 35.28
CA GLY A 63 -11.63 -0.51 35.78
C GLY A 63 -11.49 -1.39 37.03
N TYR A 64 -10.43 -2.19 37.09
CA TYR A 64 -10.12 -3.08 38.22
C TYR A 64 -8.68 -2.91 38.67
N SER A 65 -8.45 -2.89 39.99
CA SER A 65 -7.11 -2.97 40.57
C SER A 65 -6.73 -4.43 40.77
N ILE A 66 -5.63 -4.85 40.15
CA ILE A 66 -5.16 -6.23 40.14
C ILE A 66 -3.91 -6.36 41.02
N SER A 67 -4.00 -7.20 42.05
CA SER A 67 -2.87 -7.52 42.94
C SER A 67 -2.07 -8.75 42.50
N GLY A 68 -2.63 -9.58 41.61
CA GLY A 68 -1.98 -10.79 41.09
C GLY A 68 -2.57 -11.24 39.76
N TYR A 69 -1.86 -10.96 38.67
CA TYR A 69 -2.29 -11.27 37.31
C TYR A 69 -2.59 -12.77 37.09
N GLY A 70 -1.83 -13.66 37.74
CA GLY A 70 -2.04 -15.11 37.65
C GLY A 70 -3.37 -15.61 38.25
N GLU A 71 -4.10 -14.78 38.99
CA GLU A 71 -5.40 -15.13 39.60
C GLU A 71 -6.60 -14.47 38.90
N MET A 72 -6.37 -13.85 37.74
CA MET A 72 -7.39 -13.11 36.98
C MET A 72 -8.64 -13.95 36.67
N GLU A 73 -8.47 -15.16 36.12
CA GLU A 73 -9.61 -16.04 35.78
C GLU A 73 -10.43 -16.45 37.01
N LYS A 74 -9.81 -16.54 38.18
CA LYS A 74 -10.51 -16.88 39.44
C LYS A 74 -11.25 -15.68 40.01
N THR A 75 -10.64 -14.49 39.90
CA THR A 75 -11.14 -13.27 40.53
C THR A 75 -12.22 -12.60 39.68
N PHE A 76 -12.08 -12.67 38.36
CA PHE A 76 -12.96 -12.04 37.36
C PHE A 76 -13.35 -13.05 36.28
N PRO A 77 -14.23 -14.03 36.58
CA PRO A 77 -14.59 -15.11 35.67
C PRO A 77 -15.27 -14.65 34.38
N GLU A 78 -15.79 -13.43 34.33
CA GLU A 78 -16.38 -12.82 33.14
C GLU A 78 -15.35 -12.31 32.13
N ILE A 79 -14.08 -12.14 32.52
CA ILE A 79 -13.02 -11.59 31.66
C ILE A 79 -12.36 -12.71 30.85
N ASP A 80 -12.25 -12.51 29.54
CA ASP A 80 -11.51 -13.40 28.66
C ASP A 80 -10.00 -13.20 28.82
N ALA A 81 -9.36 -14.13 29.54
CA ALA A 81 -7.92 -14.13 29.76
C ALA A 81 -7.08 -14.19 28.47
N ASN A 82 -7.63 -14.70 27.36
CA ASN A 82 -6.94 -14.74 26.08
C ASN A 82 -6.97 -13.40 25.33
N ARG A 83 -7.81 -12.46 25.77
CA ARG A 83 -7.99 -11.13 25.17
C ARG A 83 -7.55 -10.02 26.11
N ILE A 84 -6.50 -10.27 26.89
CA ILE A 84 -5.86 -9.29 27.76
C ILE A 84 -4.56 -8.80 27.13
N PHE A 85 -4.47 -7.50 26.89
CA PHE A 85 -3.35 -6.87 26.21
C PHE A 85 -2.59 -5.99 27.19
N ILE A 86 -1.30 -6.26 27.36
CA ILE A 86 -0.45 -5.52 28.29
C ILE A 86 0.12 -4.30 27.57
N PHE A 87 0.08 -3.14 28.24
CA PHE A 87 0.67 -1.88 27.79
C PHE A 87 1.34 -1.13 28.93
N GLU A 88 2.39 -0.37 28.63
CA GLU A 88 2.92 0.62 29.56
C GLU A 88 2.16 1.95 29.42
N GLN A 89 2.02 2.68 30.53
CA GLN A 89 1.27 3.93 30.57
C GLN A 89 1.83 4.99 29.60
N SER A 90 3.16 5.02 29.43
CA SER A 90 3.85 5.93 28.52
C SER A 90 3.49 5.75 27.04
N GLU A 91 2.90 4.61 26.66
CA GLU A 91 2.47 4.36 25.28
C GLU A 91 1.24 5.20 24.89
N PHE A 92 0.45 5.65 25.86
CA PHE A 92 -0.77 6.43 25.64
C PHE A 92 -0.68 7.87 26.15
N LEU A 93 0.49 8.29 26.63
CA LEU A 93 0.69 9.60 27.24
C LEU A 93 1.70 10.43 26.45
N SER A 94 1.36 11.68 26.21
CA SER A 94 2.29 12.69 25.71
C SER A 94 3.32 13.07 26.76
N ASP A 95 4.33 13.86 26.36
CA ASP A 95 5.37 14.39 27.25
C ASP A 95 4.80 15.26 28.39
N THR A 96 3.57 15.75 28.23
CA THR A 96 2.83 16.52 29.26
C THR A 96 1.90 15.66 30.11
N ALA A 97 2.05 14.33 30.05
CA ALA A 97 1.20 13.35 30.72
C ALA A 97 -0.29 13.45 30.35
N LYS A 98 -0.58 13.88 29.11
CA LYS A 98 -1.94 13.90 28.54
C LYS A 98 -2.21 12.72 27.64
N PHE A 99 -3.41 12.15 27.74
CA PHE A 99 -3.82 11.00 26.92
C PHE A 99 -3.78 11.32 25.43
N ILE A 100 -3.24 10.40 24.64
CA ILE A 100 -3.14 10.50 23.19
C ILE A 100 -4.36 9.81 22.58
N GLU A 101 -5.42 10.58 22.39
CA GLU A 101 -6.72 10.11 21.90
C GLU A 101 -6.65 9.29 20.59
N PRO A 102 -5.85 9.66 19.57
CA PRO A 102 -5.69 8.85 18.36
C PRO A 102 -5.24 7.41 18.62
N PHE A 103 -4.32 7.19 19.57
CA PHE A 103 -3.83 5.84 19.88
C PHE A 103 -4.89 4.98 20.57
N GLY A 104 -5.68 5.59 21.46
CA GLY A 104 -6.83 4.95 22.07
C GLY A 104 -7.89 4.56 21.03
N ASN A 105 -8.25 5.50 20.15
CA ASN A 105 -9.24 5.29 19.10
C ASN A 105 -8.81 4.20 18.10
N ALA A 106 -7.58 4.27 17.59
CA ALA A 106 -7.04 3.30 16.64
C ALA A 106 -7.03 1.88 17.23
N LEU A 107 -6.70 1.74 18.52
CA LEU A 107 -6.71 0.48 19.22
C LEU A 107 -8.14 -0.05 19.45
N LEU A 108 -9.05 0.78 19.97
CA LEU A 108 -10.44 0.37 20.23
C LEU A 108 -11.17 -0.01 18.94
N LYS A 109 -11.01 0.78 17.87
CA LYS A 109 -11.59 0.46 16.55
C LYS A 109 -11.27 -0.97 16.14
N ARG A 110 -10.01 -1.39 16.27
CA ARG A 110 -9.53 -2.73 15.89
C ARG A 110 -10.12 -3.84 16.75
N PHE A 111 -10.29 -3.61 18.05
CA PHE A 111 -10.92 -4.57 18.95
C PHE A 111 -12.41 -4.71 18.70
N ILE A 112 -13.12 -3.58 18.56
CA ILE A 112 -14.58 -3.53 18.39
C ILE A 112 -14.98 -4.11 17.02
N GLU A 113 -14.23 -3.82 15.96
CA GLU A 113 -14.44 -4.39 14.63
C GLU A 113 -14.01 -5.86 14.51
N LYS A 114 -13.53 -6.48 15.61
CA LYS A 114 -13.10 -7.89 15.67
C LYS A 114 -12.12 -8.25 14.56
N GLN A 115 -11.15 -7.37 14.30
CA GLN A 115 -10.15 -7.64 13.28
C GLN A 115 -9.40 -8.94 13.62
N LYS A 116 -9.30 -9.87 12.65
CA LYS A 116 -8.64 -11.18 12.83
C LYS A 116 -7.25 -11.07 13.44
N GLN A 117 -6.56 -9.96 13.18
CA GLN A 117 -5.34 -9.60 13.88
C GLN A 117 -5.45 -8.15 14.33
N VAL A 118 -5.27 -7.92 15.63
CA VAL A 118 -5.40 -6.60 16.25
C VAL A 118 -4.28 -5.69 15.78
N PHE A 119 -3.03 -6.17 15.77
CA PHE A 119 -1.87 -5.35 15.40
C PHE A 119 -1.43 -5.63 13.96
N PRO A 120 -1.08 -4.58 13.20
CA PRO A 120 -0.60 -4.75 11.84
C PRO A 120 0.77 -5.42 11.80
N ASN A 121 0.98 -6.25 10.78
CA ASN A 121 2.27 -6.89 10.53
C ASN A 121 3.20 -5.98 9.72
N ILE A 122 4.49 -6.09 9.98
CA ILE A 122 5.53 -5.52 9.12
C ILE A 122 5.62 -6.37 7.85
N VAL A 123 5.50 -5.73 6.67
CA VAL A 123 5.61 -6.39 5.37
C VAL A 123 6.70 -5.70 4.57
N THR A 124 7.78 -6.42 4.27
CA THR A 124 8.91 -5.93 3.47
C THR A 124 8.99 -6.71 2.16
N GLY A 125 8.93 -6.00 1.02
CA GLY A 125 9.07 -6.58 -0.32
C GLY A 125 7.86 -7.34 -0.89
N ALA A 126 6.93 -7.79 -0.05
CA ALA A 126 5.70 -8.46 -0.48
C ALA A 126 4.48 -7.50 -0.49
N MET A 127 3.40 -7.93 -1.14
CA MET A 127 2.11 -7.24 -1.09
C MET A 127 1.52 -7.32 0.32
N ALA A 128 1.08 -6.18 0.85
CA ALA A 128 0.40 -6.13 2.14
C ALA A 128 -1.00 -6.73 2.02
N VAL A 129 -1.28 -7.77 2.80
CA VAL A 129 -2.57 -8.48 2.81
C VAL A 129 -3.03 -8.76 4.23
N GLY A 130 -4.35 -8.88 4.42
CA GLY A 130 -4.93 -9.14 5.73
C GLY A 130 -4.48 -8.09 6.74
N SER A 131 -3.86 -8.52 7.82
CA SER A 131 -3.33 -7.65 8.88
C SER A 131 -2.14 -6.78 8.49
N GLY A 132 -1.43 -7.10 7.41
CA GLY A 132 -0.40 -6.21 6.87
C GLY A 132 -1.00 -4.99 6.14
N PHE A 133 -2.28 -5.04 5.76
CA PHE A 133 -2.98 -3.95 5.10
C PHE A 133 -3.60 -3.04 6.17
N TYR A 134 -3.07 -1.82 6.29
CA TYR A 134 -3.50 -0.83 7.27
C TYR A 134 -4.22 0.33 6.60
N ASP A 135 -5.30 0.81 7.23
CA ASP A 135 -6.09 1.97 6.80
C ASP A 135 -6.70 1.77 5.39
N ARG A 136 -7.08 2.86 4.70
CA ARG A 136 -7.58 2.97 3.33
C ARG A 136 -9.06 2.65 3.16
N GLU A 137 -9.83 2.61 4.23
CA GLU A 137 -11.26 2.36 4.19
C GLU A 137 -12.01 3.39 3.34
N ASP A 138 -11.65 4.67 3.46
CA ASP A 138 -12.26 5.73 2.65
C ASP A 138 -11.93 5.58 1.16
N ALA A 139 -10.69 5.21 0.83
CA ALA A 139 -10.31 4.96 -0.55
C ALA A 139 -11.06 3.76 -1.15
N ILE A 140 -11.22 2.67 -0.38
CA ILE A 140 -11.98 1.48 -0.77
C ILE A 140 -13.46 1.83 -0.93
N LYS A 141 -14.03 2.59 0.01
CA LYS A 141 -15.42 3.06 -0.05
C LYS A 141 -15.66 3.88 -1.31
N ASN A 142 -14.79 4.85 -1.59
CA ASN A 142 -14.88 5.69 -2.79
C ASN A 142 -14.81 4.85 -4.07
N ILE A 143 -13.92 3.86 -4.15
CA ILE A 143 -13.86 2.91 -5.28
C ILE A 143 -15.21 2.23 -5.48
N TRP A 144 -15.77 1.64 -4.42
CA TRP A 144 -17.05 0.92 -4.53
C TRP A 144 -18.21 1.85 -4.86
N GLU A 145 -18.24 3.07 -4.35
CA GLU A 145 -19.25 4.08 -4.71
C GLU A 145 -19.21 4.43 -6.19
N MET A 146 -18.01 4.66 -6.75
CA MET A 146 -17.82 4.94 -8.18
C MET A 146 -18.27 3.75 -9.05
N LEU A 147 -17.88 2.54 -8.68
CA LEU A 147 -18.28 1.31 -9.38
C LEU A 147 -19.80 1.09 -9.35
N ARG A 148 -20.46 1.33 -8.21
CA ARG A 148 -21.93 1.21 -8.07
C ARG A 148 -22.68 2.22 -8.93
N LYS A 149 -22.13 3.44 -9.10
CA LYS A 149 -22.62 4.47 -10.03
C LYS A 149 -22.38 4.12 -11.49
N GLY A 150 -21.83 2.94 -11.77
CA GLY A 150 -21.60 2.45 -13.13
C GLY A 150 -20.37 3.08 -13.79
N LYS A 151 -19.40 3.60 -13.02
CA LYS A 151 -18.14 4.12 -13.55
C LYS A 151 -17.05 3.05 -13.51
N SER A 152 -16.18 3.07 -14.52
CA SER A 152 -14.87 2.41 -14.46
C SER A 152 -13.84 3.42 -13.96
N ILE A 153 -12.73 2.94 -13.41
CA ILE A 153 -11.82 3.77 -12.62
C ILE A 153 -10.41 3.73 -13.22
N LEU A 154 -9.76 4.89 -13.27
CA LEU A 154 -8.32 5.02 -13.44
C LEU A 154 -7.71 5.28 -12.07
N PHE A 155 -7.04 4.26 -11.52
CA PHE A 155 -6.47 4.28 -10.17
C PHE A 155 -4.96 4.58 -10.25
N ARG A 156 -4.59 5.83 -9.95
CA ARG A 156 -3.20 6.28 -10.06
C ARG A 156 -2.63 6.59 -8.69
N ALA A 157 -1.36 6.24 -8.52
CA ALA A 157 -0.53 6.68 -7.41
C ALA A 157 0.93 6.41 -7.75
N PRO A 158 1.86 7.13 -7.11
CA PRO A 158 3.28 6.82 -7.24
C PRO A 158 3.58 5.41 -6.73
N ARG A 159 4.74 4.89 -7.12
CA ARG A 159 5.18 3.55 -6.72
C ARG A 159 5.34 3.48 -5.20
N ARG A 160 5.16 2.28 -4.63
CA ARG A 160 5.30 2.00 -3.18
C ARG A 160 4.26 2.66 -2.25
N PHE A 161 3.25 3.34 -2.78
CA PHE A 161 2.11 3.85 -2.00
C PHE A 161 1.11 2.75 -1.56
N GLY A 162 1.22 1.55 -2.13
CA GLY A 162 0.37 0.41 -1.77
C GLY A 162 -0.83 0.19 -2.68
N LYS A 163 -0.82 0.69 -3.93
CA LYS A 163 -1.92 0.48 -4.90
C LYS A 163 -2.30 -0.98 -5.07
N THR A 164 -1.33 -1.82 -5.45
CA THR A 164 -1.50 -3.26 -5.66
C THR A 164 -2.08 -3.93 -4.41
N SER A 165 -1.58 -3.58 -3.21
CA SER A 165 -2.11 -4.07 -1.94
C SER A 165 -3.58 -3.71 -1.74
N LEU A 166 -3.95 -2.45 -2.01
CA LEU A 166 -5.33 -1.96 -1.90
C LEU A 166 -6.25 -2.64 -2.91
N LEU A 167 -5.83 -2.72 -4.18
CA LEU A 167 -6.62 -3.33 -5.23
C LEU A 167 -6.80 -4.84 -5.03
N ASN A 168 -5.77 -5.52 -4.54
CA ASN A 168 -5.90 -6.92 -4.13
C ASN A 168 -6.82 -7.06 -2.90
N HIS A 169 -6.81 -6.11 -1.96
CA HIS A 169 -7.77 -6.09 -0.85
C HIS A 169 -9.22 -5.97 -1.37
N VAL A 170 -9.48 -5.05 -2.30
CA VAL A 170 -10.78 -4.91 -2.99
C VAL A 170 -11.17 -6.21 -3.69
N SER A 171 -10.22 -6.89 -4.33
CA SER A 171 -10.49 -8.17 -4.99
C SER A 171 -10.84 -9.31 -4.03
N ARG A 172 -10.27 -9.33 -2.82
CA ARG A 172 -10.50 -10.40 -1.83
C ARG A 172 -11.76 -10.17 -1.00
N ASN A 173 -12.24 -8.93 -0.95
CA ASN A 173 -13.43 -8.54 -0.22
C ASN A 173 -14.44 -7.87 -1.19
N PRO A 174 -14.98 -8.64 -2.16
CA PRO A 174 -15.94 -8.12 -3.11
C PRO A 174 -17.21 -7.63 -2.40
N ALA A 175 -17.79 -6.52 -2.85
CA ALA A 175 -19.12 -6.11 -2.41
C ALA A 175 -20.19 -7.13 -2.86
N ASP A 176 -21.31 -7.19 -2.13
CA ASP A 176 -22.42 -8.09 -2.47
C ASP A 176 -22.86 -7.92 -3.93
N GLY A 177 -23.07 -9.06 -4.61
CA GLY A 177 -23.43 -9.11 -6.03
C GLY A 177 -22.27 -8.88 -7.00
N TRP A 178 -21.03 -8.66 -6.54
CA TRP A 178 -19.86 -8.49 -7.40
C TRP A 178 -18.99 -9.75 -7.46
N ARG A 179 -18.56 -10.09 -8.67
CA ARG A 179 -17.45 -11.01 -8.94
C ARG A 179 -16.24 -10.20 -9.39
N VAL A 180 -15.13 -10.31 -8.65
CA VAL A 180 -13.93 -9.52 -8.92
C VAL A 180 -12.82 -10.41 -9.47
N CYS A 181 -12.20 -10.02 -10.57
CA CYS A 181 -11.02 -10.66 -11.14
C CYS A 181 -9.84 -9.69 -11.07
N PHE A 182 -8.80 -10.06 -10.31
CA PHE A 182 -7.54 -9.30 -10.28
C PHE A 182 -6.58 -9.84 -11.33
N VAL A 183 -6.12 -8.97 -12.22
CA VAL A 183 -5.25 -9.28 -13.35
C VAL A 183 -3.98 -8.47 -13.20
N ASP A 184 -2.86 -9.14 -12.97
CA ASP A 184 -1.53 -8.53 -13.00
C ASP A 184 -1.06 -8.45 -14.46
N LEU A 185 -0.87 -7.23 -14.97
CA LEU A 185 -0.42 -6.98 -16.34
C LEU A 185 1.10 -7.00 -16.52
N GLU A 186 1.90 -7.08 -15.45
CA GLU A 186 3.37 -7.09 -15.53
C GLU A 186 3.89 -8.27 -16.36
N GLY A 187 4.87 -8.01 -17.25
CA GLY A 187 5.40 -9.01 -18.18
C GLY A 187 4.45 -9.37 -19.33
N GLY A 188 3.37 -8.61 -19.54
CA GLY A 188 2.62 -8.57 -20.79
C GLY A 188 3.28 -7.60 -21.78
N ASP A 189 3.30 -7.95 -23.06
CA ASP A 189 4.10 -7.24 -24.07
C ASP A 189 3.36 -7.08 -25.42
N SER A 190 2.06 -7.37 -25.45
CA SER A 190 1.24 -7.44 -26.67
C SER A 190 -0.25 -7.48 -26.33
N SER A 191 -1.11 -7.17 -27.31
CA SER A 191 -2.57 -7.24 -27.17
C SER A 191 -3.06 -8.66 -26.89
N GLU A 192 -2.41 -9.67 -27.48
CA GLU A 192 -2.64 -11.08 -27.19
C GLU A 192 -2.32 -11.38 -25.73
N LYS A 193 -1.19 -10.89 -25.21
CA LYS A 193 -0.82 -11.08 -23.80
C LYS A 193 -1.77 -10.40 -22.82
N PHE A 194 -2.33 -9.26 -23.19
CA PHE A 194 -3.40 -8.62 -22.41
C PHE A 194 -4.58 -9.57 -22.22
N VAL A 195 -5.07 -10.20 -23.29
CA VAL A 195 -6.17 -11.18 -23.24
C VAL A 195 -5.77 -12.47 -22.54
N GLU A 196 -4.56 -13.00 -22.81
CA GLU A 196 -4.04 -14.20 -22.13
C GLU A 196 -3.99 -14.02 -20.62
N LYS A 197 -3.58 -12.85 -20.13
CA LYS A 197 -3.48 -12.55 -18.69
C LYS A 197 -4.86 -12.47 -18.03
N ILE A 198 -5.85 -11.86 -18.70
CA ILE A 198 -7.24 -11.84 -18.23
C ILE A 198 -7.78 -13.26 -18.11
N LEU A 199 -7.61 -14.08 -19.16
CA LEU A 199 -8.04 -15.48 -19.14
C LEU A 199 -7.34 -16.26 -18.02
N THR A 200 -6.03 -16.10 -17.87
CA THR A 200 -5.24 -16.76 -16.81
C THR A 200 -5.79 -16.43 -15.42
N ALA A 201 -6.10 -15.16 -15.16
CA ALA A 201 -6.67 -14.73 -13.89
C ALA A 201 -8.08 -15.29 -13.64
N MET A 202 -8.90 -15.43 -14.68
CA MET A 202 -10.22 -16.08 -14.59
C MET A 202 -10.09 -17.58 -14.31
N LEU A 203 -9.19 -18.28 -15.02
CA LEU A 203 -8.94 -19.72 -14.84
C LEU A 203 -8.52 -20.08 -13.42
N ALA A 204 -7.81 -19.19 -12.74
CA ALA A 204 -7.34 -19.38 -11.37
C ALA A 204 -8.41 -19.17 -10.29
N ARG A 205 -9.66 -18.84 -10.66
CA ARG A 205 -10.71 -18.45 -9.70
C ARG A 205 -11.98 -19.27 -9.86
N GLU A 206 -12.37 -19.96 -8.78
CA GLU A 206 -13.64 -20.70 -8.70
C GLU A 206 -14.85 -19.84 -9.07
N SER A 207 -14.88 -18.58 -8.62
CA SER A 207 -15.99 -17.68 -8.88
C SER A 207 -16.15 -17.29 -10.36
N PHE A 208 -15.19 -17.65 -11.22
CA PHE A 208 -15.21 -17.41 -12.65
C PHE A 208 -15.40 -18.67 -13.49
N ASP A 209 -15.35 -19.86 -12.90
CA ASP A 209 -15.52 -21.15 -13.60
C ASP A 209 -16.83 -21.23 -14.42
N PRO A 210 -17.99 -20.75 -13.91
CA PRO A 210 -19.24 -20.72 -14.69
C PRO A 210 -19.24 -19.72 -15.86
N TYR A 211 -18.25 -18.83 -15.93
CA TYR A 211 -18.18 -17.71 -16.88
C TYR A 211 -16.99 -17.81 -17.84
N LEU A 212 -16.27 -18.94 -17.80
CA LEU A 212 -15.27 -19.27 -18.80
C LEU A 212 -15.93 -19.59 -20.15
N PRO A 213 -15.17 -19.58 -21.25
CA PRO A 213 -15.63 -20.10 -22.54
C PRO A 213 -16.29 -21.47 -22.38
N GLU A 214 -17.32 -21.77 -23.18
CA GLU A 214 -18.19 -22.95 -23.01
C GLU A 214 -17.41 -24.26 -22.91
N HIS A 215 -16.31 -24.40 -23.66
CA HIS A 215 -15.44 -25.59 -23.65
C HIS A 215 -14.51 -25.69 -22.44
N LEU A 216 -14.47 -24.67 -21.57
CA LEU A 216 -13.68 -24.59 -20.34
C LEU A 216 -14.55 -24.45 -19.09
N SER A 217 -15.82 -24.08 -19.24
CA SER A 217 -16.72 -23.87 -18.10
C SER A 217 -17.08 -25.20 -17.44
N GLY A 218 -17.05 -25.24 -16.10
CA GLY A 218 -17.35 -26.45 -15.32
C GLY A 218 -16.18 -27.43 -15.18
N ASP A 219 -15.06 -27.19 -15.87
CA ASP A 219 -13.86 -28.03 -15.81
C ASP A 219 -13.06 -27.86 -14.50
N ARG A 220 -13.49 -26.94 -13.63
CA ARG A 220 -12.86 -26.62 -12.33
C ARG A 220 -11.37 -26.37 -12.45
N ILE A 221 -10.97 -25.61 -13.47
CA ILE A 221 -9.55 -25.40 -13.82
C ILE A 221 -8.78 -24.77 -12.67
N TYR A 222 -9.44 -23.94 -11.87
CA TYR A 222 -8.92 -23.33 -10.64
C TYR A 222 -8.39 -24.34 -9.61
N SER A 223 -8.91 -25.57 -9.61
CA SER A 223 -8.50 -26.65 -8.70
C SER A 223 -7.37 -27.52 -9.23
N LYS A 224 -6.96 -27.32 -10.49
CA LYS A 224 -5.88 -28.08 -11.15
C LYS A 224 -4.50 -27.51 -10.79
N THR A 225 -3.46 -28.30 -10.99
CA THR A 225 -2.07 -27.87 -10.76
C THR A 225 -1.65 -26.75 -11.71
N GLU A 226 -0.65 -25.96 -11.34
CA GLU A 226 -0.12 -24.88 -12.20
C GLU A 226 0.28 -25.37 -13.60
N GLY A 227 0.86 -26.58 -13.70
CA GLY A 227 1.24 -27.18 -14.98
C GLY A 227 0.05 -27.50 -15.88
N GLU A 228 -1.05 -27.98 -15.30
CA GLU A 228 -2.29 -28.28 -16.04
C GLU A 228 -3.01 -27.00 -16.47
N GLN A 229 -3.10 -25.99 -15.60
CA GLN A 229 -3.64 -24.68 -15.96
C GLN A 229 -2.83 -24.06 -17.12
N LEU A 230 -1.50 -24.16 -17.05
CA LEU A 230 -0.62 -23.71 -18.13
C LEU A 230 -0.84 -24.48 -19.43
N ALA A 231 -1.14 -25.79 -19.37
CA ALA A 231 -1.46 -26.59 -20.54
C ALA A 231 -2.77 -26.14 -21.20
N VAL A 232 -3.81 -25.84 -20.40
CA VAL A 232 -5.05 -25.24 -20.91
C VAL A 232 -4.76 -23.91 -21.59
N LEU A 233 -4.06 -23.00 -20.90
CA LEU A 233 -3.70 -21.70 -21.43
C LEU A 233 -2.95 -21.81 -22.77
N ARG A 234 -1.98 -22.73 -22.87
CA ARG A 234 -1.21 -22.97 -24.11
C ARG A 234 -2.09 -23.36 -25.29
N ARG A 235 -3.19 -24.10 -25.09
CA ARG A 235 -4.15 -24.44 -26.15
C ARG A 235 -4.92 -23.21 -26.60
N GLU A 236 -5.34 -22.37 -25.66
CA GLU A 236 -6.09 -21.14 -25.94
C GLU A 236 -5.23 -20.05 -26.62
N ARG A 237 -3.91 -20.05 -26.42
CA ARG A 237 -3.01 -19.06 -27.02
C ARG A 237 -3.12 -18.97 -28.54
N GLN A 238 -3.34 -20.08 -29.24
CA GLN A 238 -3.47 -20.03 -30.69
C GLN A 238 -4.75 -19.27 -31.09
N LEU A 239 -5.87 -19.55 -30.44
CA LEU A 239 -7.14 -18.85 -30.67
C LEU A 239 -7.04 -17.36 -30.38
N ILE A 240 -6.33 -17.01 -29.31
CA ILE A 240 -6.06 -15.60 -28.95
C ILE A 240 -5.18 -14.95 -30.01
N ARG A 241 -4.12 -15.60 -30.49
CA ARG A 241 -3.24 -15.06 -31.54
C ARG A 241 -3.94 -14.89 -32.88
N ASP A 242 -4.84 -15.81 -33.23
CA ASP A 242 -5.58 -15.75 -34.49
C ASP A 242 -6.49 -14.51 -34.53
N ASN A 243 -7.17 -14.20 -33.42
CA ASN A 243 -7.99 -12.98 -33.29
C ASN A 243 -8.27 -12.60 -31.83
N TRP A 244 -7.35 -11.85 -31.22
CA TRP A 244 -7.43 -11.50 -29.80
C TRP A 244 -8.67 -10.66 -29.46
N LYS A 245 -9.09 -9.77 -30.36
CA LYS A 245 -10.29 -8.92 -30.19
C LYS A 245 -11.54 -9.77 -30.09
N GLN A 246 -11.75 -10.63 -31.07
CA GLN A 246 -12.92 -11.50 -31.10
C GLN A 246 -12.93 -12.47 -29.92
N TYR A 247 -11.76 -12.98 -29.52
CA TYR A 247 -11.65 -13.83 -28.33
C TYR A 247 -12.06 -13.07 -27.07
N ALA A 248 -11.54 -11.86 -26.86
CA ALA A 248 -11.89 -11.02 -25.71
C ALA A 248 -13.38 -10.64 -25.71
N GLU A 249 -13.92 -10.21 -26.84
CA GLU A 249 -15.34 -9.87 -26.98
C GLU A 249 -16.24 -11.06 -26.64
N LYS A 250 -15.91 -12.27 -27.12
CA LYS A 250 -16.63 -13.50 -26.75
C LYS A 250 -16.56 -13.75 -25.25
N LEU A 251 -15.35 -13.74 -24.68
CA LEU A 251 -15.10 -13.96 -23.25
C LEU A 251 -15.97 -13.05 -22.38
N PHE A 252 -16.04 -11.76 -22.69
CA PHE A 252 -16.81 -10.80 -21.90
C PHE A 252 -18.30 -10.79 -22.22
N SER A 253 -18.70 -11.04 -23.48
CA SER A 253 -20.12 -11.05 -23.88
C SER A 253 -20.94 -12.08 -23.12
N GLN A 254 -20.33 -13.23 -22.79
CA GLN A 254 -20.96 -14.27 -21.98
C GLN A 254 -21.39 -13.72 -20.62
N MET A 255 -20.54 -12.94 -19.95
CA MET A 255 -20.84 -12.32 -18.65
C MET A 255 -21.87 -11.20 -18.75
N GLU A 256 -21.81 -10.38 -19.80
CA GLU A 256 -22.69 -9.22 -19.98
C GLU A 256 -24.16 -9.62 -20.19
N HIS A 257 -24.42 -10.77 -20.83
CA HIS A 257 -25.77 -11.23 -21.20
C HIS A 257 -26.41 -12.21 -20.21
N LEU A 258 -25.78 -12.47 -19.06
CA LEU A 258 -26.37 -13.36 -18.04
C LEU A 258 -27.69 -12.81 -17.50
N PRO A 259 -28.67 -13.67 -17.16
CA PRO A 259 -29.95 -13.24 -16.58
C PRO A 259 -29.83 -12.78 -15.12
N GLU A 260 -28.75 -13.13 -14.41
CA GLU A 260 -28.54 -12.76 -13.01
C GLU A 260 -28.17 -11.28 -12.83
N ASP A 261 -28.47 -10.71 -11.66
CA ASP A 261 -28.04 -9.36 -11.24
C ASP A 261 -26.53 -9.27 -10.88
N THR A 262 -25.78 -10.33 -11.18
CA THR A 262 -24.34 -10.43 -10.97
C THR A 262 -23.59 -9.35 -11.77
N ARG A 263 -22.74 -8.58 -11.07
CA ARG A 263 -21.84 -7.59 -11.65
C ARG A 263 -20.41 -8.10 -11.62
N PHE A 264 -19.60 -7.65 -12.58
CA PHE A 264 -18.22 -8.09 -12.73
C PHE A 264 -17.28 -6.89 -12.63
N LEU A 265 -16.21 -7.05 -11.86
CA LEU A 265 -15.11 -6.09 -11.78
C LEU A 265 -13.81 -6.74 -12.24
N PHE A 266 -13.17 -6.17 -13.23
CA PHE A 266 -11.81 -6.53 -13.64
C PHE A 266 -10.85 -5.46 -13.15
N ILE A 267 -9.99 -5.83 -12.21
CA ILE A 267 -8.87 -4.99 -11.78
C ILE A 267 -7.69 -5.34 -12.67
N LEU A 268 -7.30 -4.40 -13.51
CA LEU A 268 -6.16 -4.48 -14.43
C LEU A 268 -5.00 -3.71 -13.79
N ASP A 269 -4.20 -4.39 -12.98
CA ASP A 269 -3.10 -3.78 -12.24
C ASP A 269 -1.90 -3.55 -13.16
N GLU A 270 -1.24 -2.40 -13.00
CA GLU A 270 0.01 -2.07 -13.68
C GLU A 270 -0.06 -2.03 -15.22
N ILE A 271 -1.11 -1.41 -15.78
CA ILE A 271 -1.26 -1.21 -17.23
C ILE A 271 -0.10 -0.40 -17.83
N SER A 272 0.54 0.47 -17.05
CA SER A 272 1.73 1.22 -17.47
C SER A 272 2.85 0.29 -17.93
N PHE A 273 3.12 -0.78 -17.18
CA PHE A 273 4.17 -1.73 -17.56
C PHE A 273 3.85 -2.49 -18.85
N LEU A 274 2.59 -2.89 -19.06
CA LEU A 274 2.18 -3.52 -20.32
C LEU A 274 2.44 -2.59 -21.51
N ILE A 275 2.03 -1.33 -21.41
CA ILE A 275 2.18 -0.35 -22.50
C ILE A 275 3.66 -0.05 -22.75
N GLU A 276 4.45 0.14 -21.69
CA GLU A 276 5.90 0.33 -21.77
C GLU A 276 6.60 -0.86 -22.45
N ASP A 277 6.30 -2.10 -22.02
CA ASP A 277 6.92 -3.30 -22.59
C ASP A 277 6.45 -3.56 -24.03
N MET A 278 5.21 -3.21 -24.38
CA MET A 278 4.72 -3.26 -25.76
C MET A 278 5.54 -2.36 -26.69
N LEU A 279 5.99 -1.18 -26.24
CA LEU A 279 6.78 -0.24 -27.04
C LEU A 279 8.19 -0.77 -27.39
N GLU A 280 8.71 -1.76 -26.67
CA GLU A 280 10.10 -2.22 -26.83
C GLU A 280 10.29 -3.27 -27.93
N ARG A 281 9.22 -3.91 -28.42
CA ARG A 281 9.36 -5.18 -29.15
C ARG A 281 9.24 -5.12 -30.66
N THR A 282 8.54 -4.14 -31.24
CA THR A 282 8.22 -4.20 -32.68
C THR A 282 8.42 -2.86 -33.41
N PRO A 283 8.59 -2.85 -34.73
CA PRO A 283 8.64 -1.60 -35.51
C PRO A 283 7.30 -0.85 -35.58
N GLU A 284 6.19 -1.51 -35.23
CA GLU A 284 4.81 -1.02 -35.38
C GLU A 284 4.11 -0.80 -34.03
N THR A 285 4.89 -0.57 -32.97
CA THR A 285 4.47 -0.54 -31.57
C THR A 285 3.33 0.44 -31.28
N GLU A 286 3.43 1.69 -31.78
CA GLU A 286 2.44 2.73 -31.54
C GLU A 286 1.06 2.35 -32.11
N LYS A 287 1.03 1.70 -33.27
CA LYS A 287 -0.21 1.25 -33.92
C LYS A 287 -0.88 0.15 -33.11
N ASN A 288 -0.12 -0.83 -32.64
CA ASN A 288 -0.66 -1.95 -31.85
C ASN A 288 -1.22 -1.49 -30.50
N ILE A 289 -0.54 -0.55 -29.83
CA ILE A 289 -1.02 0.05 -28.59
C ILE A 289 -2.27 0.89 -28.85
N SER A 290 -2.24 1.74 -29.88
CA SER A 290 -3.41 2.53 -30.27
C SER A 290 -4.60 1.62 -30.59
N GLU A 291 -4.38 0.51 -31.29
CA GLU A 291 -5.41 -0.47 -31.60
C GLU A 291 -6.00 -1.11 -30.34
N LEU A 292 -5.16 -1.50 -29.38
CA LEU A 292 -5.59 -2.04 -28.09
C LEU A 292 -6.42 -1.02 -27.29
N LEU A 293 -5.90 0.19 -27.11
CA LEU A 293 -6.54 1.25 -26.32
C LEU A 293 -7.85 1.72 -26.96
N ASN A 294 -7.87 1.89 -28.29
CA ASN A 294 -9.06 2.19 -29.07
C ASN A 294 -10.14 1.13 -28.87
N TRP A 295 -9.80 -0.13 -29.15
CA TRP A 295 -10.74 -1.24 -28.98
C TRP A 295 -11.26 -1.27 -27.55
N PHE A 296 -10.36 -1.20 -26.57
CA PHE A 296 -10.73 -1.34 -25.17
C PHE A 296 -11.65 -0.20 -24.72
N TYR A 297 -11.43 1.03 -25.19
CA TYR A 297 -12.31 2.17 -24.91
C TYR A 297 -13.75 1.95 -25.40
N TYR A 298 -13.93 1.61 -26.68
CA TYR A 298 -15.26 1.38 -27.23
C TYR A 298 -15.91 0.15 -26.59
N PHE A 299 -15.11 -0.88 -26.34
CA PHE A 299 -15.55 -2.10 -25.68
C PHE A 299 -16.10 -1.81 -24.26
N ARG A 300 -15.35 -1.09 -23.42
CA ARG A 300 -15.79 -0.72 -22.06
C ARG A 300 -17.10 0.07 -22.04
N LYS A 301 -17.28 1.01 -22.99
CA LYS A 301 -18.49 1.83 -23.08
C LYS A 301 -19.76 1.03 -23.37
N GLY A 302 -19.63 -0.11 -24.04
CA GLY A 302 -20.76 -1.00 -24.37
C GLY A 302 -21.25 -1.85 -23.19
N LEU A 303 -20.47 -1.97 -22.12
CA LEU A 303 -20.74 -2.91 -21.03
C LEU A 303 -21.54 -2.27 -19.90
N LYS A 304 -22.59 -2.94 -19.42
CA LYS A 304 -23.44 -2.50 -18.31
C LYS A 304 -23.15 -3.25 -17.02
N LYS A 305 -22.82 -4.54 -17.10
CA LYS A 305 -22.55 -5.39 -15.93
C LYS A 305 -21.07 -5.47 -15.56
N ILE A 306 -20.19 -5.16 -16.52
CA ILE A 306 -18.75 -5.27 -16.35
C ILE A 306 -18.13 -3.90 -16.14
N ARG A 307 -17.30 -3.76 -15.09
CA ARG A 307 -16.52 -2.55 -14.79
C ARG A 307 -15.05 -2.87 -14.64
N PHE A 308 -14.24 -1.84 -14.81
CA PHE A 308 -12.79 -1.97 -14.78
C PHE A 308 -12.19 -1.00 -13.78
N VAL A 309 -11.12 -1.44 -13.11
CA VAL A 309 -10.16 -0.56 -12.44
C VAL A 309 -8.84 -0.74 -13.17
N LEU A 310 -8.36 0.32 -13.83
CA LEU A 310 -7.05 0.33 -14.47
C LEU A 310 -6.07 1.01 -13.52
N SER A 311 -5.04 0.29 -13.11
CA SER A 311 -3.98 0.85 -12.27
C SER A 311 -2.74 1.13 -13.11
N GLY A 312 -2.04 2.22 -12.77
CA GLY A 312 -0.80 2.60 -13.45
C GLY A 312 -0.06 3.69 -12.68
N SER A 313 1.13 4.03 -13.16
CA SER A 313 1.90 5.17 -12.63
C SER A 313 1.24 6.50 -13.07
N GLU A 314 1.50 7.61 -12.36
CA GLU A 314 0.88 8.90 -12.67
C GLU A 314 1.31 9.44 -14.05
N HIS A 315 2.54 9.13 -14.48
CA HIS A 315 3.12 9.60 -15.74
C HIS A 315 2.53 8.94 -17.00
N LEU A 316 1.65 7.94 -16.88
CA LEU A 316 1.11 7.21 -18.03
C LEU A 316 0.49 8.14 -19.12
N PRO A 317 -0.31 9.17 -18.79
CA PRO A 317 -0.85 10.08 -19.81
C PRO A 317 0.25 10.88 -20.53
N THR A 318 1.24 11.39 -19.79
CA THR A 318 2.39 12.09 -20.39
C THR A 318 3.17 11.17 -21.31
N PHE A 319 3.39 9.92 -20.86
CA PHE A 319 4.07 8.90 -21.63
C PHE A 319 3.35 8.60 -22.95
N LEU A 320 2.04 8.36 -22.92
CA LEU A 320 1.25 8.12 -24.14
C LEU A 320 1.29 9.33 -25.09
N SER A 321 1.18 10.55 -24.54
CA SER A 321 1.27 11.78 -25.33
C SER A 321 2.65 11.95 -26.01
N ALA A 322 3.73 11.50 -25.37
CA ALA A 322 5.09 11.56 -25.92
C ALA A 322 5.21 10.76 -27.23
N PHE A 323 4.51 9.62 -27.29
CA PHE A 323 4.46 8.75 -28.47
C PHE A 323 3.28 9.04 -29.39
N ARG A 324 2.57 10.17 -29.17
CA ARG A 324 1.38 10.57 -29.96
C ARG A 324 0.27 9.51 -29.96
N ILE A 325 0.18 8.72 -28.89
CA ILE A 325 -0.85 7.71 -28.71
C ILE A 325 -1.98 8.36 -27.90
N ASP A 326 -3.21 8.29 -28.40
CA ASP A 326 -4.39 8.62 -27.60
C ASP A 326 -4.65 7.50 -26.60
N GLY A 327 -4.55 7.84 -25.31
CA GLY A 327 -4.75 6.87 -24.24
C GLY A 327 -6.19 6.40 -24.09
N HIS A 328 -7.16 7.19 -24.57
CA HIS A 328 -8.59 6.96 -24.37
C HIS A 328 -8.94 6.59 -22.92
N LEU A 329 -8.40 7.37 -21.98
CA LEU A 329 -8.60 7.19 -20.54
C LEU A 329 -9.70 8.12 -19.98
N ASP A 330 -10.28 9.00 -20.81
CA ASP A 330 -11.21 10.05 -20.37
C ASP A 330 -12.60 9.52 -19.96
N ASP A 331 -12.95 8.27 -20.33
CA ASP A 331 -14.17 7.62 -19.84
C ASP A 331 -14.06 7.11 -18.40
N LEU A 332 -12.84 7.07 -17.85
CA LEU A 332 -12.53 6.54 -16.54
C LEU A 332 -12.57 7.65 -15.49
N GLU A 333 -13.24 7.35 -14.38
CA GLU A 333 -13.25 8.23 -13.23
C GLU A 333 -11.90 8.12 -12.49
N LYS A 334 -11.28 9.25 -12.17
CA LYS A 334 -9.96 9.26 -11.54
C LYS A 334 -10.09 9.01 -10.04
N ALA A 335 -9.32 8.06 -9.53
CA ALA A 335 -9.14 7.85 -8.11
C ALA A 335 -7.64 7.85 -7.79
N HIS A 336 -7.27 8.47 -6.68
CA HIS A 336 -5.88 8.61 -6.26
C HIS A 336 -5.67 8.02 -4.87
N LEU A 337 -4.50 7.41 -4.65
CA LEU A 337 -4.08 6.93 -3.34
C LEU A 337 -3.04 7.88 -2.75
N GLY A 338 -3.43 8.63 -1.72
CA GLY A 338 -2.52 9.49 -0.98
C GLY A 338 -1.58 8.73 -0.04
N LEU A 339 -0.61 9.46 0.53
CA LEU A 339 0.18 8.96 1.66
C LEU A 339 -0.70 8.77 2.90
N PHE A 340 -0.12 8.19 3.95
CA PHE A 340 -0.69 8.40 5.28
C PHE A 340 -0.60 9.89 5.62
N ASP A 341 -1.65 10.44 6.23
CA ASP A 341 -1.51 11.69 6.94
C ASP A 341 -0.70 11.48 8.23
N THR A 342 -0.47 12.56 8.96
CA THR A 342 0.38 12.52 10.16
C THR A 342 -0.22 11.64 11.25
N GLU A 343 -1.53 11.72 11.46
CA GLU A 343 -2.23 10.95 12.49
C GLU A 343 -2.22 9.46 12.16
N THR A 344 -2.60 9.09 10.94
CA THR A 344 -2.58 7.73 10.44
C THR A 344 -1.19 7.10 10.50
N ALA A 345 -0.15 7.88 10.18
CA ALA A 345 1.24 7.41 10.27
C ALA A 345 1.66 7.14 11.73
N ASP A 346 1.31 8.05 12.65
CA ASP A 346 1.62 7.90 14.08
C ASP A 346 0.89 6.69 14.69
N GLU A 347 -0.40 6.52 14.37
CA GLU A 347 -1.19 5.35 14.76
C GLU A 347 -0.59 4.05 14.21
N PHE A 348 -0.20 4.05 12.93
CA PHE A 348 0.41 2.88 12.31
C PHE A 348 1.73 2.50 12.99
N ILE A 349 2.61 3.47 13.26
CA ILE A 349 3.87 3.25 13.98
C ILE A 349 3.58 2.68 15.37
N PHE A 350 2.66 3.31 16.12
CA PHE A 350 2.26 2.87 17.45
C PHE A 350 1.77 1.41 17.43
N LEU A 351 0.82 1.09 16.57
CA LEU A 351 0.21 -0.24 16.50
C LEU A 351 1.19 -1.32 16.06
N VAL A 352 2.08 -1.03 15.11
CA VAL A 352 3.14 -1.96 14.69
C VAL A 352 4.06 -2.27 15.88
N LEU A 353 4.59 -1.24 16.54
CA LEU A 353 5.53 -1.42 17.65
C LEU A 353 4.86 -2.11 18.85
N ALA A 354 3.60 -1.74 19.14
CA ALA A 354 2.81 -2.37 20.19
C ALA A 354 2.60 -3.87 19.94
N GLY A 355 2.33 -4.25 18.68
CA GLY A 355 2.23 -5.66 18.25
C GLY A 355 3.55 -6.42 18.35
N GLN A 356 4.68 -5.73 18.24
CA GLN A 356 6.02 -6.28 18.48
C GLN A 356 6.43 -6.24 19.96
N LYS A 357 5.53 -5.83 20.86
CA LYS A 357 5.76 -5.68 22.31
C LYS A 357 6.89 -4.69 22.61
N ILE A 358 7.03 -3.66 21.78
CA ILE A 358 8.00 -2.58 21.96
C ILE A 358 7.24 -1.37 22.49
N VAL A 359 7.61 -0.96 23.69
CA VAL A 359 7.12 0.26 24.34
C VAL A 359 7.75 1.45 23.63
N THR A 360 6.89 2.34 23.14
CA THR A 360 7.27 3.57 22.43
C THR A 360 6.55 4.77 23.04
N SER A 361 7.28 5.87 23.18
CA SER A 361 6.73 7.18 23.56
C SER A 361 6.33 8.00 22.34
N LYS A 362 5.53 9.06 22.55
CA LYS A 362 5.15 9.99 21.47
C LYS A 362 6.36 10.65 20.81
N SER A 363 7.32 11.10 21.61
CA SER A 363 8.55 11.74 21.11
C SER A 363 9.37 10.80 20.21
N GLU A 364 9.35 9.49 20.46
CA GLU A 364 10.05 8.51 19.63
C GLU A 364 9.31 8.23 18.32
N ILE A 365 7.97 8.23 18.35
CA ILE A 365 7.15 8.18 17.13
C ILE A 365 7.41 9.41 16.26
N ASP A 366 7.45 10.60 16.88
CA ASP A 366 7.77 11.85 16.18
C ASP A 366 9.19 11.84 15.60
N LEU A 367 10.16 11.25 16.30
CA LEU A 367 11.51 11.04 15.78
C LEU A 367 11.52 10.14 14.54
N ILE A 368 10.83 8.99 14.60
CA ILE A 368 10.71 8.07 13.45
C ILE A 368 10.10 8.78 12.24
N ARG A 369 9.01 9.52 12.45
CA ARG A 369 8.33 10.28 11.40
C ARG A 369 9.22 11.40 10.84
N THR A 370 9.97 12.09 11.69
CA THR A 370 10.93 13.13 11.27
C THR A 370 12.06 12.55 10.43
N LEU A 371 12.59 11.39 10.82
CA LEU A 371 13.66 10.71 10.11
C LEU A 371 13.21 10.22 8.73
N ILE A 372 12.01 9.64 8.62
CA ILE A 372 11.46 9.14 7.35
C ILE A 372 10.99 10.28 6.43
N GLY A 373 10.57 11.41 6.99
CA GLY A 373 9.95 12.51 6.25
C GLY A 373 8.51 12.15 5.85
N LYS A 374 8.20 12.22 4.56
CA LYS A 374 6.88 11.81 4.06
C LYS A 374 6.65 10.30 4.34
N PRO A 375 5.53 9.91 4.97
CA PRO A 375 5.30 8.53 5.44
C PRO A 375 4.87 7.62 4.29
N ILE A 376 5.79 7.31 3.38
CA ILE A 376 5.57 6.33 2.30
C ILE A 376 5.48 4.94 2.95
N PRO A 377 4.35 4.21 2.81
CA PRO A 377 4.10 2.98 3.57
C PRO A 377 5.23 1.95 3.49
N TYR A 378 5.74 1.67 2.28
CA TYR A 378 6.85 0.72 2.09
C TYR A 378 8.11 1.10 2.88
N PHE A 379 8.52 2.37 2.83
CA PHE A 379 9.72 2.82 3.54
C PHE A 379 9.53 2.83 5.05
N LEU A 380 8.30 3.15 5.50
CA LEU A 380 7.95 3.08 6.91
C LEU A 380 8.03 1.64 7.42
N HIS A 381 7.50 0.66 6.68
CA HIS A 381 7.64 -0.76 7.03
C HIS A 381 9.12 -1.19 7.13
N LEU A 382 9.97 -0.78 6.19
CA LEU A 382 11.40 -1.11 6.24
C LEU A 382 12.10 -0.53 7.47
N PHE A 383 11.76 0.72 7.82
CA PHE A 383 12.36 1.34 8.99
C PHE A 383 11.90 0.68 10.29
N LEU A 384 10.60 0.40 10.40
CA LEU A 384 10.03 -0.30 11.56
C LEU A 384 10.58 -1.72 11.69
N ASP A 385 10.83 -2.44 10.60
CA ASP A 385 11.49 -3.74 10.61
C ASP A 385 12.88 -3.66 11.26
N ALA A 386 13.67 -2.69 10.81
CA ALA A 386 15.02 -2.47 11.33
C ALA A 386 15.00 -2.11 12.83
N ILE A 387 14.09 -1.21 13.24
CA ILE A 387 13.89 -0.85 14.65
C ILE A 387 13.50 -2.06 15.48
N CYS A 388 12.51 -2.84 15.02
CA CYS A 388 12.00 -3.99 15.76
C CYS A 388 13.09 -5.06 15.94
N ARG A 389 13.85 -5.34 14.88
CA ARG A 389 14.96 -6.30 14.94
C ARG A 389 16.02 -5.85 15.94
N THR A 390 16.49 -4.60 15.85
CA THR A 390 17.54 -4.10 16.74
C THR A 390 17.05 -3.99 18.19
N CYS A 391 15.80 -3.60 18.43
CA CYS A 391 15.23 -3.55 19.78
C CYS A 391 15.09 -4.94 20.39
N LYS A 392 14.75 -5.97 19.62
CA LYS A 392 14.69 -7.36 20.12
C LYS A 392 16.07 -7.89 20.48
N GLU A 393 17.09 -7.54 19.70
CA GLU A 393 18.48 -7.92 19.96
C GLU A 393 19.03 -7.21 21.21
N LYS A 394 18.81 -5.89 21.35
CA LYS A 394 19.36 -5.08 22.45
C LYS A 394 18.47 -4.98 23.70
N LYS A 395 17.20 -5.35 23.60
CA LYS A 395 16.11 -5.18 24.60
C LYS A 395 15.68 -3.73 24.86
N SER A 396 16.51 -2.73 24.53
CA SER A 396 16.17 -1.31 24.59
C SER A 396 16.89 -0.52 23.50
N LEU A 397 16.34 0.66 23.16
CA LEU A 397 16.90 1.62 22.24
C LEU A 397 16.73 3.05 22.79
N SER A 398 17.78 3.84 22.70
CA SER A 398 17.75 5.30 22.87
C SER A 398 17.39 6.03 21.57
N SER A 399 17.03 7.31 21.66
CA SER A 399 16.78 8.17 20.49
C SER A 399 17.96 8.20 19.51
N ASN A 400 19.19 8.30 20.03
CA ASN A 400 20.40 8.26 19.21
C ASN A 400 20.57 6.92 18.47
N GLU A 401 20.11 5.82 19.05
CA GLU A 401 20.14 4.51 18.38
C GLU A 401 19.07 4.39 17.30
N ILE A 402 17.90 5.01 17.47
CA ILE A 402 16.88 5.09 16.40
C ILE A 402 17.44 5.85 15.19
N GLU A 403 18.10 6.99 15.43
CA GLU A 403 18.81 7.74 14.38
C GLU A 403 19.92 6.89 13.74
N SER A 404 20.70 6.18 14.56
CA SER A 404 21.76 5.29 14.08
C SER A 404 21.20 4.16 13.19
N ILE A 405 20.05 3.58 13.53
CA ILE A 405 19.38 2.57 12.69
C ILE A 405 18.98 3.16 11.34
N TYR A 406 18.43 4.38 11.32
CA TYR A 406 18.10 5.08 10.08
C TYR A 406 19.35 5.25 9.20
N PHE A 407 20.40 5.86 9.73
CA PHE A 407 21.59 6.13 8.94
C PHE A 407 22.41 4.88 8.64
N HIS A 408 22.64 3.97 9.58
CA HIS A 408 23.57 2.86 9.37
C HIS A 408 22.92 1.57 8.88
N HIS A 409 21.65 1.32 9.15
CA HIS A 409 20.95 0.13 8.66
C HIS A 409 20.12 0.46 7.43
N LEU A 410 19.16 1.38 7.55
CA LEU A 410 18.23 1.70 6.46
C LEU A 410 18.91 2.41 5.29
N LEU A 411 19.92 3.26 5.54
CA LEU A 411 20.76 3.88 4.51
C LEU A 411 22.12 3.18 4.36
N GLY A 412 22.36 2.07 5.05
CA GLY A 412 23.63 1.34 5.07
C GLY A 412 23.97 0.61 3.77
N SER A 413 25.07 -0.14 3.75
CA SER A 413 25.45 -1.00 2.61
C SER A 413 24.42 -2.09 2.32
N GLU A 414 23.82 -2.66 3.37
CA GLU A 414 22.78 -3.69 3.26
C GLU A 414 21.46 -3.15 2.67
N SER A 415 21.28 -1.82 2.68
CA SER A 415 20.08 -1.19 2.14
C SER A 415 19.98 -1.23 0.61
N LYS A 416 21.09 -1.53 -0.09
CA LYS A 416 21.10 -1.57 -1.57
C LYS A 416 19.98 -2.43 -2.12
N ARG A 417 19.65 -3.55 -1.48
CA ARG A 417 18.56 -4.44 -1.87
C ARG A 417 17.19 -3.78 -1.82
N TYR A 418 16.95 -2.89 -0.87
CA TYR A 418 15.67 -2.19 -0.73
C TYR A 418 15.49 -1.09 -1.80
N PHE A 419 16.60 -0.53 -2.27
CA PHE A 419 16.66 0.50 -3.30
C PHE A 419 17.05 -0.05 -4.68
N GLU A 420 17.26 -1.37 -4.81
CA GLU A 420 17.56 -2.02 -6.09
C GLU A 420 16.49 -1.74 -7.14
N SER A 421 15.22 -1.63 -6.73
CA SER A 421 14.16 -1.27 -7.67
C SER A 421 14.36 0.13 -8.25
N ILE A 422 14.92 1.05 -7.47
CA ILE A 422 15.19 2.43 -7.89
C ILE A 422 16.40 2.46 -8.83
N THR A 423 17.46 1.72 -8.52
CA THR A 423 18.61 1.61 -9.42
C THR A 423 18.23 0.93 -10.73
N LYS A 424 17.46 -0.16 -10.69
CA LYS A 424 16.96 -0.85 -11.88
C LYS A 424 16.06 0.07 -12.72
N GLN A 425 15.33 0.98 -12.08
CA GLN A 425 14.49 1.94 -12.81
C GLN A 425 15.34 2.95 -13.60
N LEU A 426 16.45 3.42 -13.06
CA LEU A 426 17.38 4.27 -13.81
C LEU A 426 17.97 3.55 -15.03
N ASP A 427 18.23 2.25 -14.92
CA ASP A 427 18.71 1.46 -16.05
C ASP A 427 17.66 1.38 -17.15
N ARG A 428 16.37 1.32 -16.79
CA ARG A 428 15.26 1.39 -17.76
C ARG A 428 15.20 2.72 -18.48
N TYR A 429 15.75 3.81 -17.95
CA TYR A 429 15.71 5.10 -18.65
C TYR A 429 16.49 5.10 -19.97
N GLN A 430 17.41 4.16 -20.18
CA GLN A 430 18.09 3.98 -21.46
C GLN A 430 17.11 3.74 -22.62
N ARG A 431 15.91 3.22 -22.33
CA ARG A 431 14.80 3.03 -23.29
C ARG A 431 14.37 4.34 -23.96
N TYR A 432 14.54 5.47 -23.26
CA TYR A 432 14.22 6.81 -23.76
C TYR A 432 15.43 7.53 -24.35
N GLY A 433 16.55 6.84 -24.58
CA GLY A 433 17.77 7.40 -25.16
C GLY A 433 19.04 7.03 -24.38
N SER A 434 20.15 6.92 -25.11
CA SER A 434 21.44 6.45 -24.57
C SER A 434 22.01 7.32 -23.45
N ARG A 435 21.65 8.60 -23.40
CA ARG A 435 22.11 9.55 -22.36
C ARG A 435 21.03 9.89 -21.32
N THR A 436 19.82 9.36 -21.45
CA THR A 436 18.69 9.67 -20.57
C THR A 436 18.97 9.31 -19.12
N THR A 437 19.56 8.14 -18.86
CA THR A 437 19.98 7.74 -17.51
C THR A 437 21.00 8.71 -16.91
N ALA A 438 21.95 9.22 -17.71
CA ALA A 438 22.94 10.19 -17.25
C ALA A 438 22.29 11.55 -16.94
N GLY A 439 21.36 11.99 -17.78
CA GLY A 439 20.57 13.21 -17.56
C GLY A 439 19.76 13.14 -16.27
N ALA A 440 19.04 12.03 -16.05
CA ALA A 440 18.27 11.81 -14.83
C ALA A 440 19.16 11.80 -13.58
N LYS A 441 20.33 11.14 -13.63
CA LYS A 441 21.31 11.18 -12.55
C LYS A 441 21.79 12.60 -12.24
N SER A 442 22.09 13.40 -13.28
CA SER A 442 22.54 14.78 -13.11
C SER A 442 21.48 15.66 -12.43
N ILE A 443 20.20 15.46 -12.78
CA ILE A 443 19.07 16.12 -12.11
C ILE A 443 18.99 15.69 -10.65
N LEU A 444 19.05 14.39 -10.37
CA LEU A 444 18.97 13.87 -8.99
C LEU A 444 20.15 14.34 -8.14
N ASP A 445 21.36 14.42 -8.70
CA ASP A 445 22.54 14.97 -8.01
C ASP A 445 22.30 16.42 -7.58
N LYS A 446 21.80 17.25 -8.50
CA LYS A 446 21.47 18.65 -8.21
C LYS A 446 20.38 18.75 -7.14
N LEU A 447 19.30 18.00 -7.28
CA LEU A 447 18.17 18.05 -6.35
C LEU A 447 18.54 17.55 -4.96
N ALA A 448 19.35 16.48 -4.87
CA ALA A 448 19.78 15.92 -3.60
C ALA A 448 20.70 16.86 -2.82
N GLN A 449 21.59 17.57 -3.51
CA GLN A 449 22.52 18.54 -2.92
C GLN A 449 21.85 19.88 -2.55
N SER A 450 20.68 20.17 -3.11
CA SER A 450 20.00 21.46 -2.89
C SER A 450 19.17 21.42 -1.61
N GLU A 451 19.34 22.42 -0.74
CA GLU A 451 18.47 22.61 0.44
C GLU A 451 17.10 23.15 0.04
N ASN A 452 17.06 24.03 -0.96
CA ASN A 452 15.85 24.65 -1.49
C ASN A 452 15.39 23.96 -2.79
N PRO A 453 14.07 24.02 -3.12
CA PRO A 453 13.57 23.62 -4.43
C PRO A 453 14.30 24.34 -5.58
N VAL A 454 14.56 23.61 -6.67
CA VAL A 454 15.36 24.06 -7.82
C VAL A 454 14.46 24.47 -8.97
N GLU A 455 14.74 25.58 -9.64
CA GLU A 455 13.91 26.04 -10.77
C GLU A 455 13.92 25.02 -11.92
N THR A 456 12.75 24.72 -12.49
CA THR A 456 12.62 23.74 -13.59
C THR A 456 13.56 24.07 -14.76
N LYS A 457 13.77 25.36 -15.08
CA LYS A 457 14.68 25.79 -16.16
C LYS A 457 16.14 25.45 -15.89
N GLU A 458 16.57 25.46 -14.63
CA GLU A 458 17.93 25.04 -14.26
C GLU A 458 18.09 23.54 -14.52
N LEU A 459 17.10 22.73 -14.15
CA LEU A 459 17.11 21.29 -14.40
C LEU A 459 17.05 20.98 -15.91
N GLU A 460 16.30 21.76 -16.69
CA GLU A 460 16.27 21.64 -18.15
C GLU A 460 17.65 21.94 -18.76
N SER A 461 18.36 22.96 -18.25
CA SER A 461 19.73 23.26 -18.67
C SER A 461 20.68 22.12 -18.34
N ILE A 462 20.61 21.57 -17.13
CA ILE A 462 21.42 20.40 -16.71
C ILE A 462 21.14 19.21 -17.63
N TRP A 463 19.86 18.92 -17.87
CA TRP A 463 19.43 17.86 -18.77
C TRP A 463 20.02 18.03 -20.16
N ARG A 464 19.84 19.21 -20.77
CA ARG A 464 20.33 19.52 -22.11
C ARG A 464 21.85 19.40 -22.21
N GLN A 465 22.59 19.85 -21.20
CA GLN A 465 24.05 19.74 -21.17
C GLN A 465 24.51 18.28 -21.15
N THR A 466 23.81 17.42 -20.39
CA THR A 466 24.17 16.01 -20.28
C THR A 466 23.72 15.19 -21.48
N THR A 467 22.48 15.38 -21.96
CA THR A 467 21.85 14.52 -22.97
C THR A 467 22.00 15.04 -24.39
N GLY A 468 22.11 16.36 -24.58
CA GLY A 468 21.99 17.02 -25.87
C GLY A 468 20.56 17.10 -26.42
N ASP A 469 19.55 16.68 -25.64
CA ASP A 469 18.14 16.59 -26.02
C ASP A 469 17.31 17.48 -25.10
N SER A 470 16.51 18.38 -25.63
CA SER A 470 15.58 19.21 -24.84
C SER A 470 14.13 18.75 -24.95
N GLU A 471 13.78 17.99 -25.99
CA GLU A 471 12.40 17.57 -26.25
C GLU A 471 11.91 16.56 -25.21
N ARG A 472 12.80 15.66 -24.77
CA ARG A 472 12.44 14.60 -23.80
C ARG A 472 12.47 15.03 -22.34
N PHE A 473 12.91 16.25 -22.03
CA PHE A 473 13.08 16.70 -20.64
C PHE A 473 11.77 16.60 -19.84
N ASN A 474 10.66 17.14 -20.35
CA ASN A 474 9.39 17.18 -19.62
C ASN A 474 8.84 15.77 -19.35
N ILE A 475 8.91 14.88 -20.34
CA ILE A 475 8.46 13.50 -20.22
C ILE A 475 9.28 12.77 -19.16
N MET A 476 10.59 12.95 -19.18
CA MET A 476 11.49 12.32 -18.21
C MET A 476 11.31 12.91 -16.81
N LEU A 477 11.06 14.20 -16.69
CA LEU A 477 10.74 14.82 -15.41
C LEU A 477 9.46 14.26 -14.80
N ASP A 478 8.42 14.02 -15.61
CA ASP A 478 7.16 13.41 -15.15
C ASP A 478 7.35 11.94 -14.72
N ILE A 479 8.13 11.15 -15.48
CA ILE A 479 8.50 9.78 -15.08
C ILE A 479 9.28 9.80 -13.76
N MET A 480 10.23 10.73 -13.63
CA MET A 480 11.04 10.88 -12.41
C MET A 480 10.21 11.34 -11.21
N GLN A 481 9.14 12.12 -11.40
CA GLN A 481 8.23 12.49 -10.31
C GLN A 481 7.65 11.24 -9.63
N ASP A 482 7.29 10.22 -10.40
CA ASP A 482 6.76 8.96 -9.86
C ASP A 482 7.83 8.07 -9.25
N ASP A 483 8.98 7.96 -9.92
CA ASP A 483 10.04 7.02 -9.53
C ASP A 483 10.85 7.50 -8.33
N PHE A 484 11.01 8.82 -8.19
CA PHE A 484 11.85 9.48 -7.19
C PHE A 484 11.07 10.40 -6.25
N TYR A 485 9.75 10.43 -6.36
CA TYR A 485 8.88 11.28 -5.53
C TYR A 485 9.27 12.75 -5.66
N LEU A 486 9.41 13.24 -6.90
CA LEU A 486 9.66 14.66 -7.11
C LEU A 486 8.36 15.44 -6.97
N SER A 487 8.39 16.55 -6.26
CA SER A 487 7.30 17.54 -6.28
C SER A 487 7.63 18.69 -7.21
N LYS A 488 6.58 19.29 -7.73
CA LYS A 488 6.62 20.57 -8.43
C LYS A 488 5.72 21.56 -7.72
N ASP A 489 6.29 22.67 -7.27
CA ASP A 489 5.52 23.74 -6.64
C ASP A 489 4.81 24.64 -7.68
N ARG A 490 3.99 25.58 -7.20
CA ARG A 490 3.26 26.53 -8.07
C ARG A 490 4.18 27.44 -8.88
N ASN A 491 5.39 27.68 -8.39
CA ASN A 491 6.40 28.53 -8.99
C ASN A 491 7.35 27.75 -9.92
N GLN A 492 7.01 26.50 -10.27
CA GLN A 492 7.82 25.64 -11.13
C GLN A 492 9.20 25.29 -10.52
N HIS A 493 9.31 25.21 -9.20
CA HIS A 493 10.47 24.61 -8.54
C HIS A 493 10.24 23.14 -8.22
N ILE A 494 11.30 22.36 -8.33
CA ILE A 494 11.31 20.91 -8.15
C ILE A 494 12.13 20.55 -6.91
N SER A 495 11.65 19.57 -6.14
CA SER A 495 12.38 19.00 -5.02
C SER A 495 12.13 17.49 -4.89
N ILE A 496 13.02 16.76 -4.23
CA ILE A 496 12.78 15.37 -3.82
C ILE A 496 11.96 15.41 -2.53
N ASP A 497 10.70 14.99 -2.58
CA ASP A 497 9.81 14.99 -1.43
C ASP A 497 10.12 13.90 -0.40
N SER A 498 10.70 12.78 -0.87
CA SER A 498 11.07 11.68 0.00
C SER A 498 12.44 11.93 0.59
N LYS A 499 12.47 12.33 1.88
CA LYS A 499 13.72 12.52 2.64
C LYS A 499 14.62 11.29 2.56
N LEU A 500 14.04 10.08 2.65
CA LEU A 500 14.79 8.84 2.54
C LEU A 500 15.49 8.70 1.17
N ILE A 501 14.79 9.01 0.07
CA ILE A 501 15.41 8.98 -1.27
C ILE A 501 16.50 10.04 -1.41
N LYS A 502 16.27 11.23 -0.87
CA LYS A 502 17.27 12.32 -0.86
C LYS A 502 18.54 11.88 -0.13
N ASP A 503 18.40 11.39 1.11
CA ASP A 503 19.53 10.95 1.95
C ASP A 503 20.25 9.75 1.34
N TRP A 504 19.49 8.80 0.78
CA TRP A 504 20.06 7.65 0.08
C TRP A 504 20.85 8.06 -1.16
N TRP A 505 20.32 9.00 -1.95
CA TRP A 505 20.99 9.52 -3.14
C TRP A 505 22.29 10.25 -2.79
N LEU A 506 22.25 11.10 -1.76
CA LEU A 506 23.44 11.79 -1.25
C LEU A 506 24.56 10.81 -0.87
N ARG A 507 24.18 9.69 -0.25
CA ARG A 507 25.13 8.70 0.23
C ARG A 507 25.66 7.76 -0.85
N HIS A 508 24.80 7.23 -1.71
CA HIS A 508 25.15 6.16 -2.63
C HIS A 508 25.14 6.58 -4.10
N GLY A 509 24.24 7.51 -4.47
CA GLY A 509 24.13 8.02 -5.84
C GLY A 509 25.34 8.84 -6.26
N ILE A 510 25.72 9.81 -5.42
CA ILE A 510 26.85 10.72 -5.69
C ILE A 510 28.20 10.03 -5.47
N ALA A 511 28.33 9.21 -4.42
CA ALA A 511 29.59 8.59 -4.03
C ALA A 511 29.89 7.26 -4.77
N GLY A 512 28.88 6.57 -5.30
CA GLY A 512 29.04 5.27 -5.96
C GLY A 512 29.49 5.33 -7.42
N LEU A 513 29.74 6.53 -7.95
CA LEU A 513 30.13 6.78 -9.35
C LEU A 513 31.44 7.60 -9.48
N ARG A 514 32.19 7.78 -8.38
CA ARG A 514 33.58 8.24 -8.43
C ARG A 514 34.56 7.07 -8.38
#